data_AF-A0AA97HUU4-F1
#
_entry.id   AF-A0AA97HUU4-F1
#
_cell.length_a   1.000
_cell.length_b   1.000
_cell.length_c   1.000
_cell.angle_alpha   90.00
_cell.angle_beta   90.00
_cell.angle_gamma   90.00
#
_symmetry.space_group_name_H-M   'P 1'
#
loop_
_entity.id
_entity.type
_entity.pdbx_description
1 polymer ?
#
loop_
_entity_poly.entity_id
_entity_poly.type
_entity_poly.pdbx_seq_one_letter_code
_entity_poly.pdbx_strand_id
1 'polypeptide(L)' 'MVEIEIDETEIGSLLNLEGNFLLSLSPEEYKELILVPIKYAKEGKYWMQYYGLKCTISYDTAQKLIEIGVPVSEVLPY' A
#
# COMPACT_ATOMS: atom_id res chain seq x y z
N MET A 1 4.85 14.24 10.11
CA MET A 1 3.45 14.54 10.43
C MET A 1 2.63 13.74 9.44
N VAL A 2 1.71 12.90 9.92
CA VAL A 2 0.78 12.14 9.08
C VAL A 2 -0.57 12.76 9.33
N GLU A 3 -1.24 13.20 8.26
CA GLU A 3 -2.62 13.68 8.35
C GLU A 3 -3.53 12.46 8.27
N ILE A 4 -4.51 12.40 9.18
CA ILE A 4 -5.47 11.30 9.28
C ILE A 4 -6.85 11.89 9.06
N GLU A 5 -7.48 11.52 7.96
CA GLU A 5 -8.89 11.79 7.72
C GLU A 5 -9.69 10.50 7.94
N ILE A 6 -10.77 10.62 8.72
CA ILE A 6 -11.70 9.51 8.99
C ILE A 6 -12.89 9.69 8.05
N ASP A 7 -13.03 8.77 7.10
CA ASP A 7 -14.17 8.74 6.19
C ASP A 7 -15.14 7.64 6.64
N GLU A 8 -16.35 8.02 7.05
CA GLU A 8 -17.37 7.07 7.51
C GLU A 8 -18.08 6.46 6.31
N THR A 9 -17.76 5.20 6.00
CA THR A 9 -18.43 4.43 4.94
C THR A 9 -19.40 3.41 5.53
N GLU A 10 -20.30 2.86 4.72
CA GLU A 10 -21.25 1.79 5.14
C GLU A 10 -20.54 0.53 5.69
N ILE A 11 -19.22 0.42 5.49
CA ILE A 11 -18.39 -0.73 5.86
C ILE A 11 -17.47 -0.43 7.06
N GLY A 12 -17.48 0.82 7.56
CA GLY A 12 -16.65 1.30 8.67
C GLY A 12 -15.89 2.59 8.36
N SER A 13 -14.99 2.99 9.26
CA SER A 13 -14.13 4.16 9.13
C SER A 13 -12.89 3.87 8.29
N LEU A 14 -12.73 4.55 7.16
CA LEU A 14 -11.47 4.54 6.39
C LEU A 14 -10.52 5.59 6.98
N LEU A 15 -9.27 5.20 7.17
CA LEU A 15 -8.19 6.10 7.59
C LEU A 15 -7.38 6.47 6.35
N ASN A 16 -7.58 7.68 5.84
CA ASN A 16 -6.74 8.21 4.77
C ASN A 16 -5.45 8.77 5.40
N LEU A 17 -4.31 8.21 5.01
CA LEU A 17 -2.99 8.64 5.46
C LEU A 17 -2.29 9.39 4.34
N GLU A 18 -2.02 10.68 4.54
CA GLU A 18 -1.18 11.46 3.63
C GLU A 18 0.20 11.74 4.27
N GLY A 19 1.26 11.44 3.51
CA GLY A 19 2.64 11.67 3.92
C GLY A 19 3.48 10.40 4.06
N ASN A 20 4.61 10.52 4.76
CA ASN A 20 5.54 9.41 4.99
C ASN A 20 5.23 8.72 6.31
N PHE A 21 5.12 7.39 6.29
CA PHE A 21 5.08 6.56 7.49
C PHE A 21 6.17 5.48 7.41
N LEU A 22 6.61 5.03 8.58
CA LEU A 22 7.56 3.93 8.70
C LEU A 22 6.80 2.65 9.04
N LEU A 23 6.92 1.63 8.19
CA LEU A 23 6.37 0.31 8.45
C LEU A 23 7.53 -0.62 8.86
N SER A 24 7.66 -0.89 10.16
CA SER A 24 8.71 -1.77 10.70
C SER A 24 8.29 -3.22 10.64
N LEU A 25 8.40 -3.83 9.46
CA LEU A 25 8.17 -5.27 9.27
C LEU A 25 9.46 -6.07 9.38
N SER A 26 9.35 -7.31 9.85
CA SER A 26 10.38 -8.34 9.69
C SER A 26 10.47 -8.81 8.22
N PRO A 27 11.59 -9.42 7.81
CA PRO A 27 11.77 -9.94 6.45
C PRO A 27 10.66 -10.91 6.00
N GLU A 28 10.11 -11.69 6.94
CA GLU A 28 9.00 -12.61 6.70
C GLU A 28 7.68 -11.87 6.46
N GLU A 29 7.38 -10.85 7.27
CA GLU A 29 6.18 -10.02 7.16
C GLU A 29 6.16 -9.20 5.86
N TYR A 30 7.32 -8.79 5.32
CA TYR A 30 7.37 -8.15 4.00
C TYR A 30 6.78 -9.04 2.89
N LYS A 31 6.87 -10.37 3.00
CA LYS A 31 6.32 -11.28 1.99
C LYS A 31 4.78 -11.34 2.01
N GLU A 32 4.17 -10.85 3.08
CA GLU A 32 2.71 -10.78 3.23
C GLU A 32 2.14 -9.49 2.62
N LEU A 33 2.99 -8.51 2.29
CA LEU A 33 2.59 -7.34 1.51
C LEU A 33 2.17 -7.76 0.11
N ILE A 34 1.16 -7.07 -0.43
CA ILE A 34 0.72 -7.26 -1.81
C ILE A 34 0.77 -5.92 -2.52
N LEU A 35 1.51 -5.88 -3.63
CA LEU A 35 1.59 -4.72 -4.50
C LEU A 35 0.74 -4.92 -5.74
N VAL A 36 -0.03 -3.90 -6.13
CA VAL A 36 -0.87 -3.95 -7.33
C VAL A 36 -0.64 -2.69 -8.17
N PRO A 37 -0.16 -2.81 -9.42
CA PRO A 37 0.10 -1.66 -10.27
C PRO A 37 -1.20 -0.96 -10.67
N ILE A 38 -1.23 0.37 -10.55
CA ILE A 38 -2.41 1.17 -10.93
C ILE A 38 -2.32 1.48 -12.43
N LYS A 39 -2.93 0.62 -13.26
CA LYS A 39 -2.81 0.68 -14.74
C LYS A 39 -3.26 2.01 -15.39
N TYR A 40 -4.13 2.78 -14.73
CA TYR A 40 -4.67 4.04 -15.26
C TYR A 40 -4.04 5.30 -14.64
N ALA A 41 -3.09 5.15 -13.71
CA ALA A 41 -2.41 6.30 -13.13
C ALA A 41 -1.37 6.84 -14.13
N LYS A 42 -1.39 8.16 -14.38
CA LYS A 42 -0.40 8.86 -15.22
C LYS A 42 1.03 8.74 -14.67
N GLU A 43 1.16 8.46 -13.38
CA GLU A 43 2.41 8.27 -12.66
C GLU A 43 2.37 6.82 -12.15
N GLY A 44 3.42 6.03 -12.36
CA GLY A 44 3.49 4.59 -12.08
C GLY A 44 3.31 4.21 -10.60
N LYS A 45 2.13 4.47 -10.04
CA LYS A 45 1.77 4.23 -8.65
C LYS A 45 1.33 2.79 -8.46
N TYR A 46 1.48 2.31 -7.24
CA TYR A 46 1.04 0.98 -6.82
C TYR A 46 0.09 1.14 -5.64
N TRP A 47 -0.92 0.28 -5.58
CA TRP A 47 -1.56 -0.03 -4.32
C TRP A 47 -0.66 -0.97 -3.52
N MET A 48 -0.49 -0.69 -2.24
CA MET A 48 0.12 -1.58 -1.27
C MET A 48 -0.97 -2.01 -0.29
N GLN A 49 -1.08 -3.31 -0.06
CA GLN A 49 -1.93 -3.87 0.97
C GLN A 49 -1.10 -4.66 1.98
N TYR A 50 -1.39 -4.45 3.26
CA TYR A 50 -0.92 -5.25 4.37
C TYR A 50 -2.08 -5.46 5.35
N TYR A 51 -2.65 -6.66 5.40
CA TYR A 51 -3.87 -6.90 6.17
C TYR A 51 -4.97 -5.86 5.83
N GLY A 52 -5.47 -5.13 6.83
CA GLY A 52 -6.46 -4.06 6.67
C GLY A 52 -5.89 -2.70 6.23
N LEU A 53 -4.57 -2.56 6.14
CA LEU A 53 -3.93 -1.34 5.64
C LEU A 53 -3.88 -1.38 4.12
N LYS A 54 -4.53 -0.42 3.46
CA LYS A 54 -4.46 -0.19 2.02
C LYS A 54 -3.98 1.24 1.79
N CYS A 55 -2.89 1.42 1.04
CA CYS A 55 -2.42 2.76 0.68
C CYS A 55 -1.85 2.79 -0.75
N THR A 56 -1.77 3.99 -1.32
CA THR A 56 -1.04 4.20 -2.58
C THR A 56 0.41 4.54 -2.27
N ILE A 57 1.34 3.93 -2.98
CA ILE A 57 2.77 4.21 -2.90
C ILE A 57 3.33 4.62 -4.27
N SER A 58 4.48 5.30 -4.25
CA SER A 58 5.19 5.70 -5.47
C SER A 58 5.83 4.50 -6.17
N TYR A 59 6.15 4.68 -7.47
CA TYR A 59 6.90 3.72 -8.27
C TYR A 59 8.20 3.29 -7.57
N ASP A 60 9.01 4.26 -7.13
CA ASP A 60 10.32 4.02 -6.55
C ASP A 60 10.24 3.19 -5.26
N THR A 61 9.23 3.45 -4.42
CA THR A 61 9.00 2.65 -3.21
C THR A 61 8.57 1.23 -3.58
N ALA A 62 7.69 1.08 -4.56
CA ALA A 62 7.25 -0.23 -5.03
C ALA A 62 8.42 -1.06 -5.58
N GLN A 63 9.32 -0.46 -6.36
CA GLN A 63 10.49 -1.18 -6.89
C GLN A 63 11.41 -1.68 -5.77
N LYS A 64 11.69 -0.86 -4.75
CA LYS A 64 12.48 -1.29 -3.59
C LYS A 64 11.83 -2.46 -2.83
N LEU A 65 10.50 -2.46 -2.72
CA LEU A 65 9.76 -3.56 -2.11
C LEU A 65 9.83 -4.83 -2.96
N ILE A 66 9.73 -4.71 -4.29
CA ILE A 66 9.87 -5.85 -5.21
C ILE A 66 11.29 -6.45 -5.11
N GLU A 67 12.33 -5.61 -5.02
CA GLU A 67 13.73 -6.04 -4.87
C GLU A 67 13.96 -6.88 -3.60
N ILE A 68 13.23 -6.61 -2.52
CA ILE A 68 13.30 -7.40 -1.28
C ILE A 68 12.34 -8.61 -1.27
N GLY A 69 11.65 -8.86 -2.38
CA GLY A 69 10.84 -10.07 -2.58
C GLY A 69 9.35 -9.92 -2.28
N VAL A 70 8.83 -8.70 -2.18
CA VAL A 70 7.39 -8.47 -2.04
C VAL A 70 6.66 -8.88 -3.33
N PRO A 71 5.58 -9.68 -3.26
CA PRO A 71 4.85 -10.13 -4.45
C PRO A 71 4.06 -9.00 -5.10
N VAL A 72 3.98 -9.07 -6.44
CA VAL A 72 3.14 -8.20 -7.27
C VAL A 72 1.93 -9.02 -7.77
N SER A 73 0.73 -8.50 -7.55
CA SER A 73 -0.53 -9.07 -8.02
C SER A 73 -1.15 -8.18 -9.09
N GLU A 74 -1.93 -8.76 -10.00
CA GLU A 74 -2.71 -8.00 -10.99
C GLU A 74 -3.98 -7.38 -10.39
N VAL A 75 -4.46 -7.94 -9.28
CA VAL A 75 -5.70 -7.55 -8.61
C VAL A 75 -5.49 -7.38 -7.12
N LEU A 76 -6.14 -6.38 -6.54
CA LEU A 76 -6.22 -6.22 -5.09
C LEU A 76 -7.08 -7.36 -4.51
N PRO A 77 -6.57 -8.14 -3.55
CA PRO A 77 -7.41 -9.06 -2.81
C PRO A 77 -8.46 -8.29 -2.00
N TYR A 78 -9.65 -8.89 -1.87
CA TYR A 78 -10.78 -8.31 -1.14
C TYR A 78 -10.42 -8.14 0.33
#